data_AF-A0A349WB22-F1
#
_entry.id   AF-A0A349WB22-F1
#
_cell.length_a   1.000
_cell.length_b   1.000
_cell.length_c   1.000
_cell.angle_alpha   90.00
_cell.angle_beta   90.00
_cell.angle_gamma   90.00
#
_symmetry.space_group_name_H-M   'P 1'
#
loop_
_entity.id
_entity.type
_entity.pdbx_description
1 polymer ?
#
loop_
_entity_poly.entity_id
_entity_poly.type
_entity_poly.pdbx_seq_one_letter_code
_entity_poly.pdbx_strand_id
1 'polypeptide(L)'
;MTSPLDRIRPDVRAMHAYVVQGAEGMLKLDAMENPFGLPPALQAALGQRLGSLALNRYPGTRNDDLRAALARHAGMPEGHALILGNGSDELISLVSLACALPPTADGQRPVVLAPVPGFVMYAMSAQLQGLDFVGVPLTPDFELDEAAMLAAIARHRPAITHIAYPNNPTATLWDAAVVQRIIDAAATVGGIVIMDEAYQPFASRTWLDRMRAEPQRNSHVLLMRTLSKFGLAGVRLGYLIGPAALVGEVDKVRPPY
;
A
#
# COMPACT_ATOMS: atom_id res chain seq x y z
N MET A 1 42.43 0.88 -2.68
CA MET A 1 41.59 1.89 -3.35
C MET A 1 40.16 1.59 -2.94
N THR A 2 39.39 2.60 -2.50
CA THR A 2 37.98 2.42 -2.15
C THR A 2 37.15 2.29 -3.42
N SER A 3 36.33 1.25 -3.50
CA SER A 3 35.44 1.01 -4.65
C SER A 3 34.20 1.89 -4.53
N PRO A 4 33.62 2.41 -5.63
CA PRO A 4 32.28 2.99 -5.60
C PRO A 4 31.23 2.04 -4.97
N LEU A 5 31.44 0.72 -5.06
CA LEU A 5 30.58 -0.28 -4.41
C LEU A 5 30.61 -0.23 -2.88
N ASP A 6 31.63 0.37 -2.27
CA ASP A 6 31.71 0.55 -0.82
C ASP A 6 30.77 1.69 -0.33
N ARG A 7 30.20 2.46 -1.26
CA ARG A 7 29.16 3.47 -0.97
C ARG A 7 27.74 2.91 -1.03
N ILE A 8 27.55 1.71 -1.57
CA ILE A 8 26.24 1.04 -1.61
C ILE A 8 26.07 0.21 -0.34
N ARG A 9 24.92 0.35 0.33
CA ARG A 9 24.64 -0.34 1.59
C ARG A 9 24.80 -1.86 1.43
N PRO A 10 25.41 -2.58 2.40
CA PRO A 10 25.62 -4.02 2.31
C PRO A 10 24.35 -4.84 2.09
N ASP A 11 23.23 -4.44 2.70
CA ASP A 11 21.94 -5.09 2.53
C ASP A 11 21.38 -4.94 1.12
N VAL A 12 21.52 -3.76 0.51
CA VAL A 12 21.16 -3.53 -0.91
C VAL A 12 22.02 -4.40 -1.84
N ARG A 13 23.32 -4.53 -1.57
CA ARG A 13 24.21 -5.40 -2.37
C ARG A 13 23.87 -6.89 -2.25
N ALA A 14 23.22 -7.30 -1.16
CA ALA A 14 22.78 -8.68 -0.94
C ALA A 14 21.40 -8.98 -1.54
N MET A 15 20.62 -7.95 -1.92
CA MET A 15 19.32 -8.10 -2.55
C MET A 15 19.45 -8.49 -4.03
N HIS A 16 18.41 -9.14 -4.53
CA HIS A 16 18.19 -9.32 -5.96
C HIS A 16 17.10 -8.35 -6.43
N ALA A 17 17.30 -7.73 -7.59
CA ALA A 17 16.26 -6.91 -8.20
C ALA A 17 15.03 -7.77 -8.52
N TYR A 18 13.84 -7.19 -8.36
CA TYR A 18 12.60 -7.84 -8.78
C TYR A 18 12.62 -8.06 -10.29
N VAL A 19 12.43 -9.30 -10.74
CA VAL A 19 12.50 -9.68 -12.16
C VAL A 19 11.10 -9.67 -12.76
N VAL A 20 10.89 -8.81 -13.75
CA VAL A 20 9.68 -8.84 -14.60
C VAL A 20 9.97 -9.74 -15.80
N GLN A 21 9.23 -10.83 -15.95
CA GLN A 21 9.42 -11.75 -17.06
C GLN A 21 8.76 -11.23 -18.35
N GLY A 22 9.45 -11.41 -19.47
CA GLY A 22 8.88 -11.23 -20.80
C GLY A 22 7.81 -12.27 -21.08
N ALA A 23 6.78 -11.89 -21.83
CA ALA A 23 5.64 -12.75 -22.16
C ALA A 23 5.34 -12.76 -23.67
N GLU A 24 6.32 -12.41 -24.50
CA GLU A 24 6.18 -12.36 -25.96
C GLU A 24 5.76 -13.73 -26.50
N GLY A 25 4.62 -13.78 -27.20
CA GLY A 25 4.06 -15.02 -27.76
C GLY A 25 3.41 -15.96 -26.72
N MET A 26 3.27 -15.53 -25.45
CA MET A 26 2.72 -16.34 -24.36
C MET A 26 1.38 -15.79 -23.86
N LEU A 27 0.58 -16.66 -23.23
CA LEU A 27 -0.58 -16.22 -22.44
C LEU A 27 -0.12 -15.80 -21.03
N LYS A 28 -0.21 -14.51 -20.74
CA LYS A 28 0.25 -13.93 -19.47
C LYS A 28 -0.83 -14.03 -18.39
N LEU A 29 -0.54 -14.75 -17.30
CA LEU A 29 -1.45 -14.98 -16.16
C LEU A 29 -0.75 -14.82 -14.79
N ASP A 30 0.40 -14.14 -14.75
CA ASP A 30 1.31 -14.07 -13.60
C ASP A 30 1.30 -12.73 -12.86
N ALA A 31 0.90 -11.63 -13.51
CA ALA A 31 1.01 -10.27 -12.99
C ALA A 31 -0.31 -9.66 -12.45
N MET A 32 -1.38 -10.45 -12.35
CA MET A 32 -2.69 -10.01 -11.84
C MET A 32 -3.21 -8.78 -12.60
N GLU A 33 -3.04 -8.78 -13.92
CA GLU A 33 -3.49 -7.73 -14.83
C GLU A 33 -4.91 -8.02 -15.31
N ASN A 34 -5.70 -6.98 -15.57
CA ASN A 34 -6.99 -7.14 -16.21
C ASN A 34 -6.76 -7.44 -17.71
N PRO A 35 -7.23 -8.58 -18.25
CA PRO A 35 -7.02 -8.92 -19.66
C PRO A 35 -7.85 -8.05 -20.62
N PHE A 36 -8.84 -7.32 -20.12
CA PHE A 36 -9.71 -6.49 -20.94
C PHE A 36 -9.11 -5.09 -21.15
N GLY A 37 -8.85 -4.76 -22.41
CA GLY A 37 -8.52 -3.39 -22.82
C GLY A 37 -9.73 -2.45 -22.73
N LEU A 38 -9.47 -1.14 -22.82
CA LEU A 38 -10.55 -0.15 -22.89
C LEU A 38 -11.39 -0.38 -24.17
N PRO A 39 -12.72 -0.20 -24.14
CA PRO A 39 -13.55 -0.16 -25.33
C PRO A 39 -13.05 0.87 -26.36
N PRO A 40 -13.21 0.64 -27.67
CA PRO A 40 -12.67 1.54 -28.71
C PRO A 40 -13.07 3.01 -28.56
N ALA A 41 -14.31 3.28 -28.14
CA ALA A 41 -14.79 4.64 -27.89
C ALA A 41 -14.03 5.33 -26.74
N LEU A 42 -13.69 4.59 -25.68
CA LEU A 42 -12.90 5.12 -24.55
C LEU A 42 -11.43 5.30 -24.94
N GLN A 43 -10.87 4.42 -25.77
CA GLN A 43 -9.52 4.62 -26.32
C GLN A 43 -9.43 5.91 -27.12
N ALA A 44 -10.38 6.16 -28.02
CA ALA A 44 -10.44 7.39 -28.82
C ALA A 44 -10.57 8.64 -27.93
N ALA A 45 -11.48 8.61 -26.95
CA ALA A 45 -11.68 9.72 -26.02
C ALA A 45 -10.43 10.00 -25.17
N LEU A 46 -9.74 8.95 -24.69
CA LEU A 46 -8.49 9.07 -23.97
C LEU A 46 -7.40 9.69 -24.86
N GLY A 47 -7.26 9.23 -26.11
CA GLY A 47 -6.31 9.79 -27.06
C GLY A 47 -6.52 11.29 -27.32
N GLN A 48 -7.76 11.73 -27.50
CA GLN A 48 -8.09 13.15 -27.67
C GLN A 48 -7.73 13.99 -26.43
N ARG A 49 -8.00 13.47 -25.23
CA ARG A 49 -7.64 14.13 -23.96
C ARG A 49 -6.13 14.23 -23.78
N LEU A 50 -5.39 13.17 -24.10
CA LEU A 50 -3.93 13.17 -24.01
C LEU A 50 -3.30 14.11 -25.04
N GLY A 51 -3.83 14.15 -26.27
CA GLY A 51 -3.34 15.03 -27.33
C GLY A 51 -3.55 16.53 -27.06
N SER A 52 -4.49 16.88 -26.16
CA SER A 52 -4.74 18.26 -25.73
C SER A 52 -4.07 18.62 -24.40
N LEU A 53 -3.38 17.68 -23.76
CA LEU A 53 -2.73 17.90 -22.47
C LEU A 53 -1.46 18.73 -22.63
N ALA A 54 -1.30 19.78 -21.82
CA ALA A 54 -0.06 20.54 -21.74
C ALA A 54 1.05 19.74 -21.03
N LEU A 55 1.69 18.82 -21.77
CA LEU A 55 2.76 17.94 -21.28
C LEU A 55 4.06 18.70 -20.91
N ASN A 56 4.24 19.91 -21.42
CA ASN A 56 5.36 20.79 -21.10
C ASN A 56 5.19 21.56 -19.78
N ARG A 57 4.16 21.26 -18.98
CA ARG A 57 3.84 21.94 -17.72
C ARG A 57 3.59 20.92 -16.61
N TYR A 58 4.06 21.25 -15.40
CA TYR A 58 3.75 20.47 -14.20
C TYR A 58 2.24 20.32 -13.97
N PRO A 59 1.78 19.28 -13.24
CA PRO A 59 0.36 18.95 -13.07
C PRO A 59 -0.51 20.11 -12.54
N GLY A 60 0.02 20.99 -11.69
CA GLY A 60 -0.74 22.10 -11.10
C GLY A 60 -1.98 21.61 -10.35
N THR A 61 -3.11 22.30 -10.52
CA THR A 61 -4.39 21.96 -9.86
C THR A 61 -5.04 20.66 -10.37
N ARG A 62 -4.54 20.05 -11.46
CA ARG A 62 -5.09 18.80 -12.01
C ARG A 62 -5.01 17.64 -11.00
N ASN A 63 -4.02 17.69 -10.10
CA ASN A 63 -3.92 16.72 -9.01
C ASN A 63 -5.05 16.89 -7.99
N ASP A 64 -5.49 18.12 -7.72
CA ASP A 64 -6.65 18.39 -6.86
C ASP A 64 -7.95 17.84 -7.47
N ASP A 65 -8.14 18.04 -8.78
CA ASP A 65 -9.30 17.51 -9.50
C ASP A 65 -9.37 15.98 -9.42
N LEU A 66 -8.22 15.31 -9.62
CA LEU A 66 -8.12 13.85 -9.52
C LEU A 66 -8.35 13.37 -8.09
N ARG A 67 -7.74 14.01 -7.09
CA ARG A 67 -7.97 13.68 -5.67
C ARG A 67 -9.45 13.81 -5.31
N ALA A 68 -10.10 14.90 -5.73
CA ALA A 68 -11.53 15.12 -5.48
C ALA A 68 -12.40 14.06 -6.19
N ALA A 69 -12.06 13.68 -7.43
CA ALA A 69 -12.77 12.63 -8.15
C ALA A 69 -12.63 11.26 -7.46
N LEU A 70 -11.42 10.90 -7.03
CA LEU A 70 -11.16 9.65 -6.33
C LEU A 70 -11.81 9.63 -4.94
N ALA A 71 -11.76 10.74 -4.20
CA ALA A 71 -12.42 10.85 -2.90
C ALA A 71 -13.93 10.64 -3.01
N ARG A 72 -14.58 11.25 -4.02
CA ARG A 72 -16.01 11.00 -4.31
C ARG A 72 -16.28 9.57 -4.74
N HIS A 73 -15.46 9.02 -5.64
CA HIS A 73 -15.61 7.65 -6.13
C HIS A 73 -15.48 6.62 -5.01
N ALA A 74 -14.49 6.79 -4.13
CA ALA A 74 -14.26 5.90 -3.01
C ALA A 74 -15.31 6.06 -1.90
N GLY A 75 -16.00 7.20 -1.82
CA GLY A 75 -16.86 7.53 -0.68
C GLY A 75 -16.05 7.87 0.57
N MET A 76 -14.98 8.64 0.41
CA MET A 76 -14.04 9.01 1.46
C MET A 76 -14.77 9.60 2.69
N PRO A 77 -14.49 9.11 3.92
CA PRO A 77 -15.10 9.64 5.15
C PRO A 77 -14.76 11.11 5.38
N GLU A 78 -15.60 11.81 6.16
CA GLU A 78 -15.29 13.15 6.63
C GLU A 78 -14.03 13.15 7.53
N GLY A 79 -13.29 14.27 7.54
CA GLY A 79 -12.04 14.40 8.31
C GLY A 79 -10.86 13.60 7.76
N HIS A 80 -11.04 12.91 6.62
CA HIS A 80 -9.98 12.19 5.93
C HIS A 80 -9.39 13.03 4.79
N ALA A 81 -8.16 12.69 4.41
CA ALA A 81 -7.50 13.22 3.23
C ALA A 81 -7.07 12.07 2.30
N LEU A 82 -6.70 12.42 1.07
CA LEU A 82 -6.26 11.48 0.04
C LEU A 82 -4.96 11.97 -0.60
N ILE A 83 -3.97 11.09 -0.69
CA ILE A 83 -2.75 11.31 -1.48
C ILE A 83 -2.69 10.34 -2.65
N LEU A 84 -1.97 10.75 -3.69
CA LEU A 84 -1.72 9.96 -4.90
C LEU A 84 -0.33 9.35 -4.82
N GLY A 85 -0.15 8.21 -5.49
CA GLY A 85 1.16 7.63 -5.72
C GLY A 85 1.25 6.94 -7.08
N ASN A 86 2.49 6.70 -7.52
CA ASN A 86 2.87 5.99 -8.73
C ASN A 86 2.63 4.47 -8.58
N GLY A 87 1.35 4.11 -8.40
CA GLY A 87 0.93 2.80 -7.93
C GLY A 87 0.95 2.69 -6.40
N SER A 88 0.45 1.56 -5.89
CA SER A 88 0.46 1.24 -4.46
C SER A 88 1.86 1.04 -3.90
N ASP A 89 2.81 0.59 -4.72
CA ASP A 89 4.19 0.32 -4.28
C ASP A 89 4.91 1.59 -3.78
N GLU A 90 4.67 2.72 -4.45
CA GLU A 90 5.19 4.01 -3.98
C GLU A 90 4.55 4.41 -2.65
N LEU A 91 3.25 4.20 -2.47
CA LEU A 91 2.56 4.52 -1.22
C LEU A 91 3.06 3.67 -0.04
N ILE A 92 3.32 2.37 -0.25
CA ILE A 92 3.98 1.50 0.74
C ILE A 92 5.35 2.07 1.12
N SER A 93 6.12 2.51 0.12
CA SER A 93 7.45 3.09 0.32
C SER A 93 7.40 4.42 1.09
N LEU A 94 6.46 5.30 0.76
CA LEU A 94 6.27 6.59 1.42
C LEU A 94 5.87 6.43 2.89
N VAL A 95 4.94 5.52 3.19
CA VAL A 95 4.56 5.22 4.58
C VAL A 95 5.75 4.64 5.35
N SER A 96 6.49 3.71 4.74
CA SER A 96 7.69 3.14 5.34
C SER A 96 8.74 4.22 5.66
N LEU A 97 8.97 5.13 4.71
CA LEU A 97 9.90 6.25 4.87
C LEU A 97 9.44 7.23 5.96
N ALA A 98 8.15 7.57 6.00
CA ALA A 98 7.59 8.46 7.03
C ALA A 98 7.71 7.87 8.44
N CYS A 99 7.68 6.55 8.57
CA CYS A 99 7.80 5.84 9.85
C CYS A 99 9.23 5.37 10.16
N ALA A 100 10.22 5.68 9.32
CA ALA A 100 11.62 5.31 9.50
C ALA A 100 12.31 6.16 10.58
N LEU A 101 11.78 6.12 11.80
CA LEU A 101 12.37 6.78 12.95
C LEU A 101 13.81 6.27 13.18
N PRO A 102 14.72 7.11 13.67
CA PRO A 102 16.07 6.69 14.01
C PRO A 102 16.06 5.51 14.98
N PRO A 103 17.02 4.57 14.86
CA PRO A 103 17.13 3.48 15.83
C PRO A 103 17.28 4.01 17.24
N THR A 104 16.73 3.28 18.21
CA THR A 104 16.90 3.57 19.63
C THR A 104 18.36 3.40 20.07
N ALA A 105 18.70 3.84 21.28
CA ALA A 105 20.06 3.73 21.81
C ALA A 105 20.57 2.28 21.91
N ASP A 106 19.67 1.32 22.09
CA ASP A 106 19.93 -0.12 22.07
C ASP A 106 19.85 -0.75 20.67
N GLY A 107 19.71 0.07 19.63
CA GLY A 107 19.78 -0.32 18.22
C GLY A 107 18.48 -0.87 17.63
N GLN A 108 17.35 -0.78 18.34
CA GLN A 108 16.06 -1.24 17.83
C GLN A 108 15.56 -0.31 16.73
N ARG A 109 15.12 -0.89 15.62
CA ARG A 109 14.54 -0.17 14.48
C ARG A 109 13.01 -0.23 14.55
N PRO A 110 12.30 0.71 13.91
CA PRO A 110 10.86 0.57 13.70
C PRO A 110 10.55 -0.73 12.95
N VAL A 111 9.48 -1.40 13.36
CA VAL A 111 9.08 -2.70 12.83
C VAL A 111 7.86 -2.56 11.91
N VAL A 112 7.92 -3.20 10.75
CA VAL A 112 6.79 -3.49 9.87
C VAL A 112 6.33 -4.92 10.12
N LEU A 113 5.04 -5.11 10.36
CA LEU A 113 4.42 -6.42 10.57
C LEU A 113 3.41 -6.72 9.47
N ALA A 114 3.38 -7.96 8.97
CA ALA A 114 2.37 -8.40 8.01
C ALA A 114 2.14 -9.92 8.06
N PRO A 115 0.97 -10.44 7.65
CA PRO A 115 0.76 -11.87 7.45
C PRO A 115 1.64 -12.43 6.30
N VAL A 116 2.07 -13.70 6.41
CA VAL A 116 2.84 -14.41 5.37
C VAL A 116 2.28 -15.82 5.12
N PRO A 117 2.17 -16.30 3.85
CA PRO A 117 2.52 -15.61 2.61
C PRO A 117 1.60 -14.41 2.34
N GLY A 118 2.22 -13.32 1.88
CA GLY A 118 1.58 -12.03 1.66
C GLY A 118 2.31 -11.24 0.57
N PHE A 119 1.88 -10.00 0.33
CA PHE A 119 2.46 -9.18 -0.74
C PHE A 119 3.92 -8.82 -0.45
N VAL A 120 4.81 -9.17 -1.37
CA VAL A 120 6.27 -9.12 -1.19
C VAL A 120 6.81 -7.70 -0.93
N MET A 121 6.09 -6.67 -1.39
CA MET A 121 6.55 -5.29 -1.27
C MET A 121 6.58 -4.78 0.17
N TYR A 122 5.85 -5.39 1.11
CA TYR A 122 5.89 -4.98 2.51
C TYR A 122 7.27 -5.24 3.13
N ALA A 123 7.80 -6.46 2.98
CA ALA A 123 9.13 -6.82 3.47
C ALA A 123 10.23 -6.08 2.70
N MET A 124 10.09 -5.98 1.38
CA MET A 124 11.06 -5.30 0.53
C MET A 124 11.18 -3.82 0.88
N SER A 125 10.05 -3.11 1.03
CA SER A 125 10.01 -1.70 1.41
C SER A 125 10.61 -1.48 2.81
N ALA A 126 10.22 -2.30 3.79
CA ALA A 126 10.76 -2.22 5.14
C ALA A 126 12.30 -2.29 5.13
N GLN A 127 12.86 -3.31 4.47
CA GLN A 127 14.30 -3.50 4.38
C GLN A 127 15.00 -2.34 3.65
N LEU A 128 14.44 -1.86 2.54
CA LEU A 128 14.99 -0.73 1.79
C LEU A 128 15.00 0.57 2.60
N GLN A 129 14.00 0.81 3.43
CA GLN A 129 13.92 1.98 4.30
C GLN A 129 14.62 1.80 5.66
N GLY A 130 15.21 0.63 5.93
CA GLY A 130 15.94 0.35 7.16
C GLY A 130 15.05 0.04 8.36
N LEU A 131 13.82 -0.38 8.12
CA LEU A 131 12.92 -0.95 9.13
C LEU A 131 13.12 -2.47 9.21
N ASP A 132 12.82 -3.04 10.38
CA ASP A 132 12.77 -4.48 10.54
C ASP A 132 11.42 -5.02 10.04
N PHE A 133 11.40 -6.25 9.51
CA PHE A 133 10.17 -6.90 9.05
C PHE A 133 9.86 -8.14 9.90
N VAL A 134 8.62 -8.24 10.37
CA VAL A 134 8.08 -9.39 11.09
C VAL A 134 6.93 -9.99 10.29
N GLY A 135 7.17 -11.15 9.67
CA GLY A 135 6.13 -11.94 9.02
C GLY A 135 5.44 -12.86 10.02
N VAL A 136 4.11 -12.84 10.05
CA VAL A 136 3.30 -13.75 10.86
C VAL A 136 2.68 -14.82 9.95
N PRO A 137 3.02 -16.11 10.11
CA PRO A 137 2.46 -17.15 9.27
C PRO A 137 0.93 -17.17 9.34
N LEU A 138 0.29 -17.28 8.17
CA LEU A 138 -1.12 -17.66 8.07
C LEU A 138 -1.31 -19.09 8.58
N THR A 139 -2.56 -19.45 8.89
CA THR A 139 -2.91 -20.83 9.18
C THR A 139 -2.70 -21.73 7.95
N PRO A 140 -2.69 -23.07 8.10
CA PRO A 140 -2.59 -23.99 6.97
C PRO A 140 -3.68 -23.81 5.90
N ASP A 141 -4.85 -23.29 6.29
CA ASP A 141 -5.98 -23.01 5.40
C ASP A 141 -5.93 -21.59 4.81
N PHE A 142 -4.80 -20.90 4.96
CA PHE A 142 -4.61 -19.51 4.57
C PHE A 142 -5.60 -18.53 5.20
N GLU A 143 -5.96 -18.78 6.47
CA GLU A 143 -6.69 -17.83 7.30
C GLU A 143 -5.74 -16.97 8.14
N LEU A 144 -6.22 -15.79 8.56
CA LEU A 144 -5.48 -14.88 9.41
C LEU A 144 -5.38 -15.47 10.82
N ASP A 145 -4.16 -15.84 11.25
CA ASP A 145 -3.93 -16.35 12.60
C ASP A 145 -4.00 -15.21 13.62
N GLU A 146 -5.19 -15.02 14.20
CA GLU A 146 -5.44 -13.96 15.17
C GLU A 146 -4.48 -14.02 16.36
N ALA A 147 -4.33 -15.20 16.97
CA ALA A 147 -3.53 -15.35 18.18
C ALA A 147 -2.06 -15.01 17.91
N ALA A 148 -1.52 -15.48 16.78
CA ALA A 148 -0.15 -15.18 16.38
C ALA A 148 0.03 -13.69 16.06
N MET A 149 -0.93 -13.05 15.37
CA MET A 149 -0.90 -11.62 15.06
C MET A 149 -0.90 -10.77 16.33
N LEU A 150 -1.80 -11.07 17.28
CA LEU A 150 -1.89 -10.35 18.56
C LEU A 150 -0.61 -10.52 19.38
N ALA A 151 -0.06 -11.75 19.46
CA ALA A 151 1.19 -12.01 20.15
C ALA A 151 2.38 -11.26 19.52
N ALA A 152 2.44 -11.21 18.19
CA ALA A 152 3.49 -10.51 17.47
C ALA A 152 3.40 -9.00 17.66
N ILE A 153 2.19 -8.41 17.65
CA ILE A 153 1.97 -7.00 17.96
C ILE A 153 2.42 -6.67 19.39
N ALA A 154 2.02 -7.48 20.37
CA ALA A 154 2.40 -7.27 21.76
C ALA A 154 3.92 -7.34 21.97
N ARG A 155 4.58 -8.29 21.30
CA ARG A 155 6.03 -8.51 21.41
C ARG A 155 6.86 -7.46 20.67
N HIS A 156 6.51 -7.19 19.42
CA HIS A 156 7.34 -6.40 18.50
C HIS A 156 6.92 -4.94 18.40
N ARG A 157 5.73 -4.58 18.90
CA ARG A 157 5.19 -3.21 18.92
C ARG A 157 5.37 -2.50 17.57
N PRO A 158 4.83 -3.04 16.47
CA PRO A 158 5.10 -2.56 15.12
C PRO A 158 4.66 -1.11 14.92
N ALA A 159 5.48 -0.33 14.24
CA ALA A 159 5.13 1.01 13.77
C ALA A 159 4.09 0.93 12.64
N ILE A 160 4.21 -0.08 11.78
CA ILE A 160 3.30 -0.31 10.65
C ILE A 160 2.81 -1.76 10.68
N THR A 161 1.50 -1.97 10.59
CA THR A 161 0.90 -3.29 10.35
C THR A 161 0.18 -3.30 9.01
N HIS A 162 0.65 -4.09 8.04
CA HIS A 162 -0.03 -4.25 6.75
C HIS A 162 -1.05 -5.39 6.81
N ILE A 163 -2.24 -5.13 6.26
CA ILE A 163 -3.30 -6.13 6.07
C ILE A 163 -3.83 -5.99 4.64
N ALA A 164 -3.48 -6.94 3.77
CA ALA A 164 -4.06 -7.03 2.43
C ALA A 164 -5.49 -7.58 2.51
N TYR A 165 -6.44 -6.90 1.86
CA TYR A 165 -7.87 -7.17 2.00
C TYR A 165 -8.60 -7.03 0.65
N PRO A 166 -8.70 -8.09 -0.18
CA PRO A 166 -8.17 -9.46 -0.02
C PRO A 166 -6.65 -9.61 -0.09
N ASN A 167 -6.15 -10.76 0.39
CA ASN A 167 -4.73 -11.08 0.38
C ASN A 167 -4.19 -11.52 -0.99
N ASN A 168 -2.92 -11.19 -1.25
CA ASN A 168 -2.12 -11.72 -2.35
C ASN A 168 -0.96 -12.52 -1.75
N PRO A 169 -0.78 -13.82 -2.04
CA PRO A 169 -1.38 -14.57 -3.17
C PRO A 169 -2.60 -15.42 -2.83
N THR A 170 -3.02 -15.50 -1.57
CA THR A 170 -4.01 -16.51 -1.14
C THR A 170 -5.44 -16.19 -1.55
N ALA A 171 -5.70 -14.95 -2.02
CA ALA A 171 -7.03 -14.42 -2.38
C ALA A 171 -8.04 -14.37 -1.21
N THR A 172 -7.63 -14.68 0.01
CA THR A 172 -8.50 -14.72 1.19
C THR A 172 -9.01 -13.32 1.53
N LEU A 173 -10.33 -13.20 1.74
CA LEU A 173 -10.96 -12.02 2.32
C LEU A 173 -11.29 -12.30 3.79
N TRP A 174 -10.44 -11.83 4.69
CA TRP A 174 -10.46 -12.16 6.11
C TRP A 174 -11.80 -11.91 6.81
N ASP A 175 -11.99 -12.60 7.94
CA ASP A 175 -13.04 -12.26 8.89
C ASP A 175 -12.83 -10.83 9.41
N ALA A 176 -13.86 -9.99 9.25
CA ALA A 176 -13.75 -8.57 9.56
C ALA A 176 -13.67 -8.30 11.08
N ALA A 177 -14.19 -9.19 11.93
CA ALA A 177 -14.07 -9.05 13.37
C ALA A 177 -12.65 -9.39 13.83
N VAL A 178 -12.00 -10.41 13.23
CA VAL A 178 -10.59 -10.72 13.45
C VAL A 178 -9.70 -9.53 13.06
N VAL A 179 -9.88 -8.99 11.84
CA VAL A 179 -9.12 -7.83 11.36
C VAL A 179 -9.30 -6.63 12.30
N GLN A 180 -10.52 -6.37 12.78
CA GLN A 180 -10.77 -5.28 13.70
C GLN A 180 -10.05 -5.47 15.05
N ARG A 181 -10.00 -6.69 15.60
CA ARG A 181 -9.26 -6.97 16.84
C ARG A 181 -7.76 -6.75 16.68
N ILE A 182 -7.20 -7.06 15.51
CA ILE A 182 -5.81 -6.78 15.17
C ILE A 182 -5.56 -5.27 15.05
N ILE A 183 -6.48 -4.53 14.43
CA ILE A 183 -6.42 -3.05 14.36
C ILE A 183 -6.45 -2.44 15.76
N ASP A 184 -7.32 -2.93 16.64
CA ASP A 184 -7.39 -2.46 18.02
C ASP A 184 -6.08 -2.73 18.78
N ALA A 185 -5.49 -3.92 18.60
CA ALA A 185 -4.21 -4.26 19.20
C ALA A 185 -3.07 -3.35 18.70
N ALA A 186 -3.03 -3.06 17.39
CA ALA A 186 -2.06 -2.12 16.83
C ALA A 186 -2.22 -0.71 17.44
N ALA A 187 -3.46 -0.28 17.72
CA ALA A 187 -3.72 0.99 18.40
C ALA A 187 -3.07 1.04 19.79
N THR A 188 -3.12 -0.06 20.56
CA THR A 188 -2.55 -0.10 21.92
C THR A 188 -1.03 0.10 21.98
N VAL A 189 -0.34 -0.16 20.87
CA VAL A 189 1.11 0.06 20.74
C VAL A 189 1.45 1.35 19.98
N GLY A 190 0.44 2.12 19.55
CA GLY A 190 0.59 3.34 18.75
C GLY A 190 0.95 3.09 17.29
N GLY A 191 0.70 1.88 16.78
CA GLY A 191 1.02 1.49 15.41
C GLY A 191 -0.01 1.98 14.39
N ILE A 192 0.43 2.25 13.17
CA ILE A 192 -0.43 2.57 12.04
C ILE A 192 -0.81 1.27 11.32
N VAL A 193 -2.08 1.11 10.96
CA VAL A 193 -2.52 -0.02 10.14
C VAL A 193 -2.73 0.42 8.71
N ILE A 194 -2.15 -0.31 7.76
CA ILE A 194 -2.35 -0.11 6.33
C ILE A 194 -3.27 -1.22 5.80
N MET A 195 -4.51 -0.85 5.50
CA MET A 195 -5.46 -1.70 4.80
C MET A 195 -5.19 -1.61 3.30
N ASP A 196 -4.56 -2.64 2.74
CA ASP A 196 -4.25 -2.73 1.31
C ASP A 196 -5.41 -3.37 0.55
N GLU A 197 -6.17 -2.51 -0.14
CA GLU A 197 -7.34 -2.86 -0.93
C GLU A 197 -7.03 -2.87 -2.42
N ALA A 198 -5.81 -3.21 -2.83
CA ALA A 198 -5.46 -3.31 -4.25
C ALA A 198 -6.41 -4.22 -5.06
N TYR A 199 -6.97 -5.26 -4.43
CA TYR A 199 -7.91 -6.23 -5.02
C TYR A 199 -9.38 -6.00 -4.64
N GLN A 200 -9.70 -4.89 -3.96
CA GLN A 200 -11.09 -4.56 -3.58
C GLN A 200 -12.11 -4.60 -4.73
N PRO A 201 -11.79 -4.27 -6.00
CA PRO A 201 -12.76 -4.39 -7.10
C PRO A 201 -13.32 -5.80 -7.29
N PHE A 202 -12.63 -6.83 -6.77
CA PHE A 202 -13.06 -8.23 -6.82
C PHE A 202 -13.63 -8.73 -5.48
N ALA A 203 -13.79 -7.84 -4.50
CA ALA A 203 -14.30 -8.16 -3.17
C ALA A 203 -15.69 -7.53 -2.97
N SER A 204 -16.53 -8.21 -2.19
CA SER A 204 -17.86 -7.73 -1.81
C SER A 204 -17.86 -6.73 -0.65
N ARG A 205 -16.70 -6.48 -0.03
CA ARG A 205 -16.54 -5.67 1.17
C ARG A 205 -15.39 -4.70 1.02
N THR A 206 -15.50 -3.56 1.69
CA THR A 206 -14.41 -2.61 1.89
C THR A 206 -14.27 -2.25 3.37
N TRP A 207 -13.03 -2.08 3.83
CA TRP A 207 -12.73 -1.56 5.15
C TRP A 207 -13.15 -0.10 5.33
N LEU A 208 -13.30 0.66 4.24
CA LEU A 208 -13.75 2.05 4.29
C LEU A 208 -15.13 2.19 4.96
N ASP A 209 -15.98 1.16 4.86
CA ASP A 209 -17.29 1.14 5.54
C ASP A 209 -17.13 1.14 7.07
N ARG A 210 -16.15 0.39 7.60
CA ARG A 210 -15.82 0.40 9.03
C ARG A 210 -15.16 1.69 9.46
N MET A 211 -14.27 2.26 8.63
CA MET A 211 -13.69 3.58 8.89
C MET A 211 -14.77 4.66 9.01
N ARG A 212 -15.86 4.59 8.22
CA ARG A 212 -17.01 5.49 8.35
C ARG A 212 -17.86 5.20 9.58
N ALA A 213 -18.15 3.94 9.85
CA ALA A 213 -19.03 3.53 10.95
C ALA A 213 -18.38 3.73 12.34
N GLU A 214 -17.07 3.55 12.44
CA GLU A 214 -16.31 3.54 13.68
C GLU A 214 -15.03 4.40 13.56
N PRO A 215 -15.15 5.73 13.31
CA PRO A 215 -14.02 6.58 12.94
C PRO A 215 -12.97 6.71 14.04
N GLN A 216 -13.36 6.73 15.32
CA GLN A 216 -12.40 6.80 16.43
C GLN A 216 -11.57 5.52 16.55
N ARG A 217 -12.23 4.36 16.37
CA ARG A 217 -11.59 3.03 16.44
C ARG A 217 -10.66 2.77 15.25
N ASN A 218 -10.83 3.52 14.16
CA ASN A 218 -10.03 3.44 12.95
C ASN A 218 -9.18 4.73 12.73
N SER A 219 -8.93 5.52 13.77
CA SER A 219 -8.22 6.80 13.68
C SER A 219 -6.71 6.69 13.39
N HIS A 220 -6.20 5.46 13.33
CA HIS A 220 -4.82 5.09 12.99
C HIS A 220 -4.75 4.19 11.74
N VAL A 221 -5.85 4.09 10.98
CA VAL A 221 -5.94 3.26 9.77
C VAL A 221 -5.78 4.11 8.52
N LEU A 222 -4.86 3.71 7.65
CA LEU A 222 -4.74 4.21 6.28
C LEU A 222 -5.18 3.11 5.32
N LEU A 223 -6.00 3.46 4.34
CA LEU A 223 -6.49 2.55 3.31
C LEU A 223 -5.86 2.89 1.97
N MET A 224 -5.28 1.91 1.31
CA MET A 224 -4.60 2.07 0.02
C MET A 224 -5.33 1.31 -1.07
N ARG A 225 -5.43 1.89 -2.27
CA ARG A 225 -5.99 1.26 -3.46
C ARG A 225 -5.15 1.57 -4.70
N THR A 226 -5.38 0.81 -5.78
CA THR A 226 -4.75 1.03 -7.08
C THR A 226 -5.76 0.94 -8.22
N LEU A 227 -5.51 1.70 -9.28
CA LEU A 227 -6.24 1.56 -10.55
C LEU A 227 -5.65 0.43 -11.43
N SER A 228 -4.56 -0.21 -11.01
CA SER A 228 -3.93 -1.28 -11.79
C SER A 228 -4.88 -2.43 -12.09
N LYS A 229 -5.68 -2.79 -11.09
CA LYS A 229 -6.64 -3.91 -11.18
C LYS A 229 -7.93 -3.52 -11.91
N PHE A 230 -8.19 -2.22 -12.11
CA PHE A 230 -9.25 -1.67 -12.95
C PHE A 230 -8.92 -1.66 -14.46
N GLY A 231 -7.81 -2.26 -14.88
CA GLY A 231 -7.35 -2.23 -16.28
C GLY A 231 -6.50 -1.01 -16.64
N LEU A 232 -6.00 -0.28 -15.65
CA LEU A 232 -5.09 0.85 -15.84
C LEU A 232 -3.71 0.59 -15.23
N ALA A 233 -3.25 -0.66 -15.26
CA ALA A 233 -1.92 -1.05 -14.75
C ALA A 233 -0.80 -0.22 -15.35
N GLY A 234 -0.86 0.09 -16.65
CA GLY A 234 0.12 0.93 -17.34
C GLY A 234 0.11 2.41 -16.95
N VAL A 235 -0.97 2.91 -16.34
CA VAL A 235 -1.06 4.31 -15.88
C VAL A 235 -0.30 4.54 -14.58
N ARG A 236 -0.03 3.46 -13.82
CA ARG A 236 0.67 3.52 -12.52
C ARG A 236 0.03 4.51 -11.55
N LEU A 237 -1.28 4.39 -11.30
CA LEU A 237 -1.98 5.21 -10.31
C LEU A 237 -2.41 4.39 -9.08
N GLY A 238 -1.99 4.86 -7.91
CA GLY A 238 -2.46 4.44 -6.60
C GLY A 238 -2.96 5.63 -5.80
N TYR A 239 -3.76 5.37 -4.77
CA TYR A 239 -4.15 6.39 -3.81
C TYR A 239 -4.25 5.81 -2.40
N LEU A 240 -4.01 6.66 -1.41
CA LEU A 240 -4.12 6.34 0.01
C LEU A 240 -5.07 7.33 0.68
N ILE A 241 -6.02 6.81 1.45
CA ILE A 241 -7.05 7.53 2.20
C ILE A 241 -6.83 7.27 3.68
N GLY A 242 -6.99 8.29 4.52
CA GLY A 242 -6.89 8.13 5.96
C GLY A 242 -7.15 9.44 6.70
N PRO A 243 -7.12 9.42 8.04
CA PRO A 243 -7.25 10.62 8.86
C PRO A 243 -6.29 11.71 8.37
N ALA A 244 -6.81 12.93 8.17
CA ALA A 244 -6.08 14.00 7.48
C ALA A 244 -4.73 14.32 8.14
N ALA A 245 -4.64 14.21 9.47
CA ALA A 245 -3.39 14.40 10.20
C ALA A 245 -2.30 13.39 9.78
N LEU A 246 -2.63 12.11 9.70
CA LEU A 246 -1.67 11.07 9.30
C LEU A 246 -1.31 11.17 7.82
N VAL A 247 -2.30 11.35 6.96
CA VAL A 247 -2.09 11.51 5.51
C VAL A 247 -1.22 12.73 5.23
N GLY A 248 -1.42 13.83 5.96
CA GLY A 248 -0.61 15.04 5.85
C GLY A 248 0.86 14.82 6.20
N GLU A 249 1.17 13.96 7.17
CA GLU A 249 2.57 13.59 7.48
C GLU A 249 3.19 12.74 6.38
N VAL A 250 2.44 11.77 5.82
CA VAL A 250 2.93 10.95 4.70
C VAL A 250 3.15 11.78 3.44
N ASP A 251 2.31 12.78 3.16
CA ASP A 251 2.47 13.63 1.96
C ASP A 251 3.76 14.47 2.00
N LYS A 252 4.31 14.78 3.18
CA LYS A 252 5.54 15.57 3.32
C LYS A 252 6.77 14.87 2.74
N VAL A 253 6.76 13.54 2.66
CA VAL A 253 7.87 12.75 2.09
C VAL A 253 7.68 12.43 0.61
N ARG A 254 6.55 12.83 0.01
CA ARG A 254 6.30 12.67 -1.42
C ARG A 254 7.05 13.75 -2.21
N PRO A 255 7.64 13.40 -3.37
CA PRO A 255 8.13 14.42 -4.29
C PRO A 255 7.04 15.44 -4.65
N PRO A 256 7.38 16.72 -4.87
CA PRO A 256 6.38 17.78 -5.07
C PRO A 256 5.56 17.61 -6.35
N TYR A 257 6.08 16.88 -7.34
CA TYR A 257 5.46 16.65 -8.64
C TYR A 257 5.45 15.17 -8.99
#